data_AF-A0A3B0URK3-F1
#
_entry.id   AF-A0A3B0URK3-F1
#
_cell.length_a   1.000
_cell.length_b   1.000
_cell.length_c   1.000
_cell.angle_alpha   90.00
_cell.angle_beta   90.00
_cell.angle_gamma   90.00
#
_symmetry.space_group_name_H-M   'P 1'
#
loop_
_entity.id
_entity.type
_entity.pdbx_description
1 polymer ?
#
loop_
_entity_poly.entity_id
_entity_poly.type
_entity_poly.pdbx_seq_one_letter_code
_entity_poly.pdbx_strand_id
1 'polypeptide(L)'
;ANAKAAAMVVANFLMSPEAQARKSDEAIWGDPTVLAIDKLNVEQLSFFDSLAPGAATLSAEEFGAILSEPDASWSDALDAEWARRYGAGN
;
A
#
# COMPACT_ATOMS: atom_id res chain seq x y z
N ALA A 1 -2.56 -20.22 13.42
CA ALA A 1 -2.69 -21.18 12.29
C ALA A 1 -1.30 -21.56 11.81
N ASN A 2 -1.04 -22.85 11.53
CA ASN A 2 0.27 -23.35 11.04
C ASN A 2 0.16 -23.76 9.57
N ALA A 3 -0.14 -22.80 8.68
CA ALA A 3 -0.50 -23.09 7.28
C ALA A 3 0.37 -22.29 6.29
N LYS A 4 1.68 -22.54 6.29
CA LYS A 4 2.65 -21.79 5.44
C LYS A 4 2.31 -21.85 3.95
N ALA A 5 2.00 -23.04 3.42
CA ALA A 5 1.71 -23.20 1.99
C ALA A 5 0.47 -22.38 1.58
N ALA A 6 -0.58 -22.41 2.38
CA ALA A 6 -1.78 -21.61 2.11
C ALA A 6 -1.49 -20.11 2.21
N ALA A 7 -0.71 -19.67 3.19
CA ALA A 7 -0.30 -18.27 3.32
C ALA A 7 0.45 -17.76 2.08
N MET A 8 1.31 -18.59 1.48
CA MET A 8 2.01 -18.23 0.24
C MET A 8 1.06 -18.10 -0.95
N VAL A 9 0.02 -18.94 -1.05
CA VAL A 9 -1.01 -18.83 -2.09
C VAL A 9 -1.77 -17.51 -1.94
N VAL A 10 -2.15 -17.15 -0.71
CA VAL A 10 -2.81 -15.87 -0.44
C VAL A 10 -1.89 -14.69 -0.78
N ALA A 11 -0.61 -14.74 -0.41
CA ALA A 11 0.34 -13.70 -0.77
C ALA A 11 0.45 -13.52 -2.29
N ASN A 12 0.55 -14.60 -3.06
CA ASN A 12 0.58 -14.54 -4.51
C ASN A 12 -0.72 -13.95 -5.10
N PHE A 13 -1.87 -14.32 -4.54
CA PHE A 13 -3.16 -13.73 -4.93
C PHE A 13 -3.20 -12.22 -4.65
N LEU A 14 -2.77 -11.79 -3.47
CA LEU A 14 -2.72 -10.36 -3.11
C LEU A 14 -1.78 -9.57 -4.02
N MET A 15 -0.75 -10.19 -4.58
CA MET A 15 0.16 -9.60 -5.57
C MET A 15 -0.36 -9.65 -7.01
N SER A 16 -1.54 -10.23 -7.27
CA SER A 16 -2.11 -10.27 -8.62
C SER A 16 -2.60 -8.89 -9.09
N PRO A 17 -2.61 -8.61 -10.42
CA PRO A 17 -3.08 -7.34 -10.96
C PRO A 17 -4.52 -6.98 -10.56
N GLU A 18 -5.44 -7.94 -10.60
CA GLU A 18 -6.84 -7.74 -10.18
C GLU A 18 -6.94 -7.34 -8.70
N ALA A 19 -6.23 -8.04 -7.81
CA ALA A 19 -6.24 -7.73 -6.38
C ALA A 19 -5.63 -6.35 -6.09
N GLN A 20 -4.54 -6.01 -6.78
CA GLN A 20 -3.87 -4.72 -6.64
C GLN A 20 -4.71 -3.56 -7.19
N ALA A 21 -5.41 -3.76 -8.32
CA ALA A 21 -6.36 -2.77 -8.84
C ALA A 21 -7.52 -2.53 -7.86
N ARG A 22 -8.11 -3.61 -7.32
CA ARG A 22 -9.17 -3.49 -6.31
C ARG A 22 -8.72 -2.78 -5.03
N LYS A 23 -7.49 -3.03 -4.58
CA LYS A 23 -6.88 -2.33 -3.43
C LYS A 23 -6.64 -0.84 -3.73
N SER A 24 -6.26 -0.52 -4.96
CA SER A 24 -5.99 0.85 -5.40
C SER A 24 -7.25 1.69 -5.58
N ASP A 25 -8.42 1.06 -5.71
CA ASP A 25 -9.71 1.75 -5.76
C ASP A 25 -9.99 2.50 -4.45
N GLU A 26 -10.06 3.83 -4.55
CA GLU A 26 -10.33 4.76 -3.44
C GLU A 26 -11.69 4.53 -2.78
N ALA A 27 -12.67 3.98 -3.50
CA ALA A 27 -13.97 3.62 -2.93
C ALA A 27 -13.91 2.38 -2.03
N ILE A 28 -12.79 1.64 -2.04
CA ILE A 28 -12.60 0.39 -1.30
C ILE A 28 -11.50 0.54 -0.24
N TRP A 29 -10.29 0.88 -0.67
CA TRP A 29 -9.13 1.03 0.22
C TRP A 29 -8.28 2.24 -0.20
N GLY A 30 -7.98 2.39 -1.49
CA GLY A 30 -7.23 3.54 -2.02
C GLY A 30 -5.72 3.49 -1.79
N ASP A 31 -5.18 2.34 -1.40
CA ASP A 31 -3.73 2.19 -1.21
C ASP A 31 -3.08 1.79 -2.55
N PRO A 32 -2.17 2.60 -3.12
CA PRO A 32 -1.63 2.37 -4.45
C PRO A 32 -1.02 0.98 -4.66
N THR A 33 -1.02 0.54 -5.91
CA THR A 33 -0.43 -0.73 -6.32
C THR A 33 1.08 -0.76 -6.11
N VAL A 34 1.61 -1.92 -5.74
CA VAL A 34 3.06 -2.18 -5.67
C VAL A 34 3.63 -2.76 -6.97
N LEU A 35 2.78 -2.95 -7.99
CA LEU A 35 3.19 -3.52 -9.27
C LEU A 35 3.85 -2.48 -10.16
N ALA A 36 4.87 -2.93 -10.90
CA ALA A 36 5.43 -2.16 -12.01
C ALA A 36 4.43 -2.18 -13.19
N ILE A 37 3.61 -1.12 -13.31
CA ILE A 37 2.53 -1.00 -14.31
C ILE A 37 3.06 -1.17 -15.74
N ASP A 38 4.27 -0.67 -16.03
CA ASP A 38 4.93 -0.75 -17.33
C ASP A 38 5.28 -2.18 -17.77
N LYS A 39 5.22 -3.16 -16.86
CA LYS A 39 5.49 -4.58 -17.12
C LYS A 39 4.23 -5.43 -17.27
N LEU A 40 3.05 -4.85 -17.10
CA LEU A 40 1.78 -5.56 -17.24
C LEU A 40 1.42 -5.77 -18.71
N ASN A 41 0.78 -6.88 -19.02
CA ASN A 41 0.19 -7.09 -20.35
C ASN A 41 -1.12 -6.29 -20.51
N VAL A 42 -1.68 -6.28 -21.72
CA VAL A 42 -2.88 -5.48 -22.04
C VAL A 42 -4.08 -5.89 -21.19
N GLU A 43 -4.29 -7.18 -20.98
CA GLU A 43 -5.40 -7.66 -20.15
C GLU A 43 -5.25 -7.20 -18.69
N GLN A 44 -4.03 -7.22 -18.15
CA GLN A 44 -3.74 -6.81 -16.79
C GLN A 44 -3.85 -5.30 -16.58
N LEU A 45 -3.43 -4.51 -17.58
CA LEU A 45 -3.60 -3.05 -17.58
C LEU A 45 -5.07 -2.67 -17.50
N SER A 46 -5.96 -3.42 -18.17
CA SER A 46 -7.39 -3.14 -18.18
C SER A 46 -8.07 -3.13 -16.81
N PHE A 47 -7.48 -3.81 -15.80
CA PHE A 47 -7.97 -3.74 -14.43
C PHE A 47 -7.78 -2.36 -13.78
N PHE A 48 -6.81 -1.57 -14.25
CA PHE A 48 -6.49 -0.25 -13.73
C PHE A 48 -7.17 0.87 -14.50
N ASP A 49 -7.57 0.64 -15.76
CA ASP A 49 -8.19 1.66 -16.63
C ASP A 49 -9.49 2.26 -16.07
N SER A 50 -10.21 1.51 -15.23
CA SER A 50 -11.43 1.99 -14.59
C SER A 50 -11.19 2.84 -13.34
N LEU A 51 -9.95 2.93 -12.86
CA LEU A 51 -9.61 3.69 -11.67
C LEU A 51 -9.42 5.16 -12.04
N ALA A 52 -10.35 6.00 -11.58
CA ALA A 52 -10.22 7.45 -11.68
C ALA A 52 -9.63 7.98 -10.35
N PRO A 53 -8.36 8.43 -10.33
CA PRO A 53 -7.80 9.03 -9.13
C PRO A 53 -8.60 10.28 -8.72
N GLY A 54 -8.90 10.40 -7.43
CA GLY A 54 -9.59 11.55 -6.87
C GLY A 54 -8.74 12.83 -6.99
N ALA A 55 -9.37 13.99 -6.80
CA ALA A 55 -8.71 15.29 -6.95
C ALA A 55 -7.53 15.53 -5.97
N ALA A 56 -7.40 14.71 -4.93
CA ALA A 56 -6.31 14.77 -3.95
C ALA A 56 -5.22 13.71 -4.19
N THR A 57 -5.42 12.79 -5.13
CA THR A 57 -4.50 11.68 -5.40
C THR A 57 -3.43 12.15 -6.36
N LEU A 58 -2.19 12.20 -5.87
CA LEU A 58 -1.03 12.56 -6.67
C LEU A 58 -0.74 11.47 -7.71
N SER A 59 -0.34 11.89 -8.92
CA SER A 59 0.25 10.96 -9.88
C SER A 59 1.59 10.41 -9.37
N ALA A 60 2.04 9.30 -9.96
CA ALA A 60 3.34 8.70 -9.63
C ALA A 60 4.51 9.69 -9.81
N GLU A 61 4.40 10.61 -10.77
CA GLU A 61 5.39 11.66 -11.03
C GLU A 61 5.36 12.77 -9.98
N GLU A 62 4.17 13.10 -9.45
CA GLU A 62 3.98 14.10 -8.40
C GLU A 62 4.32 13.59 -6.99
N PHE A 63 4.21 12.27 -6.75
CA PHE A 63 4.50 11.65 -5.44
C PHE A 63 5.96 11.83 -5.00
N GLY A 64 6.86 12.13 -5.94
CA GLY A 64 8.26 12.45 -5.66
C GLY A 64 9.08 11.24 -5.22
N ALA A 65 10.24 11.52 -4.61
CA ALA A 65 11.15 10.46 -4.17
C ALA A 65 10.62 9.74 -2.93
N ILE A 66 10.58 8.41 -2.98
CA ILE A 66 10.28 7.58 -1.81
C ILE A 66 11.40 7.76 -0.78
N LEU A 67 11.04 8.21 0.42
CA LEU A 67 11.95 8.29 1.54
C LEU A 67 12.08 6.92 2.21
N SER A 68 13.28 6.58 2.66
CA SER A 68 13.49 5.36 3.44
C SER A 68 12.70 5.42 4.75
N GLU A 69 12.22 4.27 5.18
CA GLU A 69 11.66 4.13 6.53
C GLU A 69 12.71 4.54 7.57
N PRO A 70 12.28 5.11 8.71
CA PRO A 70 13.17 5.40 9.83
C PRO A 70 13.88 4.13 10.31
N ASP A 71 15.10 4.29 10.81
CA ASP A 71 15.82 3.17 11.43
C ASP A 71 15.00 2.61 12.61
N ALA A 72 14.88 1.28 12.69
CA ALA A 72 14.04 0.60 13.67
C ALA A 72 14.42 0.90 15.13
N SER A 73 15.66 1.36 15.39
CA SER A 73 16.07 1.83 16.73
C SER A 73 15.28 3.04 17.23
N TRP A 74 14.60 3.76 16.34
CA TRP A 74 13.78 4.91 16.71
C TRP A 74 12.38 4.54 17.21
N SER A 75 11.89 3.32 16.93
CA SER A 75 10.51 2.93 17.25
C SER A 75 10.19 3.11 18.73
N ASP A 76 11.02 2.55 19.63
CA ASP A 76 10.79 2.63 21.08
C ASP A 76 10.81 4.09 21.59
N ALA A 77 11.71 4.91 21.04
CA ALA A 77 11.84 6.31 21.43
C ALA A 77 10.64 7.15 20.94
N LEU A 78 10.18 6.90 19.72
CA LEU A 78 8.99 7.55 19.15
C LEU A 78 7.72 7.14 19.89
N ASP A 79 7.55 5.86 20.18
CA ASP A 79 6.40 5.33 20.91
C ASP A 79 6.33 5.90 22.33
N ALA A 80 7.45 5.94 23.05
CA ALA A 80 7.51 6.50 24.39
C ALA A 80 7.15 7.99 24.42
N GLU A 81 7.69 8.78 23.48
CA GLU A 81 7.43 10.22 23.43
C GLU A 81 6.02 10.54 22.92
N TRP A 82 5.50 9.74 21.98
CA TRP A 82 4.10 9.83 21.54
C TRP A 82 3.15 9.53 22.70
N ALA A 83 3.38 8.45 23.45
CA ALA A 83 2.60 8.12 24.63
C ALA A 83 2.69 9.21 25.72
N ARG A 84 3.86 9.81 25.94
CA ARG A 84 4.02 10.92 26.89
C ARG A 84 3.25 12.17 26.48
N ARG A 85 3.23 12.52 25.20
CA ARG A 85 2.58 13.74 24.67
C ARG A 85 1.08 13.59 24.44
N TYR A 86 0.67 12.43 23.94
CA TYR A 86 -0.68 12.18 23.41
C TYR A 86 -1.35 10.95 24.02
N GLY A 87 -0.59 10.03 24.61
CA GLY A 87 -1.12 8.83 25.27
C GLY A 87 -1.81 9.12 26.61
N ALA A 88 -1.57 10.30 27.19
CA ALA A 88 -2.44 10.85 28.22
C ALA A 88 -3.48 11.78 27.55
N GLY A 89 -4.61 11.21 27.14
CA GLY A 89 -5.75 11.98 26.66
C GLY A 89 -7.08 11.42 27.17
N ASN A 90 -7.68 12.15 28.12
CA ASN A 90 -9.07 12.08 28.63
C ASN A 90 -9.44 10.97 29.63
#